data_AF-H6RN62-F1
#
_entry.id   AF-H6RN62-F1
#
_cell.length_a   1.000
_cell.length_b   1.000
_cell.length_c   1.000
_cell.angle_alpha   90.00
_cell.angle_beta   90.00
_cell.angle_gamma   90.00
#
_symmetry.space_group_name_H-M   'P 1'
#
loop_
_entity.id
_entity.type
_entity.pdbx_description
1 polymer ?
#
loop_
_entity_poly.entity_id
_entity_poly.type
_entity_poly.pdbx_seq_one_letter_code
_entity_poly.pdbx_strand_id
1 'polypeptide(L)'
;MGAPANSPEIMAVGALDQEFGMAFFSACSLPARGGQVDVAGPGFQVVLSSWPMPTRYRSISGTSMATPLVAGIAALWAEETGRRGLALWATLCQ
;
A
#
# COMPACT_ATOMS: atom_id res chain seq x y z
N MET A 1 3.76 -13.76 1.39
CA MET A 1 3.35 -12.70 2.34
C MET A 1 4.07 -12.90 3.65
N GLY A 2 4.82 -11.90 4.10
CA GLY A 2 5.48 -11.90 5.42
C GLY A 2 4.62 -11.22 6.48
N ALA A 3 4.91 -11.46 7.76
CA ALA A 3 4.33 -10.67 8.84
C ALA A 3 4.79 -9.20 8.75
N PRO A 4 3.94 -8.22 9.07
CA PRO A 4 2.57 -8.32 9.60
C PRO A 4 1.47 -8.47 8.54
N ALA A 5 1.81 -8.40 7.26
CA ALA A 5 0.85 -8.41 6.16
C ALA A 5 0.17 -9.78 5.96
N ASN A 6 0.62 -10.83 6.65
CA ASN A 6 -0.05 -12.13 6.67
C ASN A 6 -1.23 -12.22 7.67
N SER A 7 -1.53 -11.14 8.40
CA SER A 7 -2.64 -11.11 9.36
C SER A 7 -3.96 -10.79 8.66
N PRO A 8 -5.07 -11.50 8.97
CA PRO A 8 -6.39 -11.17 8.43
C PRO A 8 -6.96 -9.84 8.95
N GLU A 9 -6.33 -9.23 9.95
CA GLU A 9 -6.76 -7.97 10.56
C GLU A 9 -6.01 -6.75 10.01
N ILE A 10 -4.99 -6.96 9.16
CA ILE A 10 -4.13 -5.91 8.63
C ILE A 10 -4.23 -5.89 7.11
N MET A 11 -4.47 -4.71 6.56
CA MET A 11 -4.56 -4.54 5.11
C MET A 11 -3.18 -4.71 4.47
N ALA A 12 -3.05 -5.72 3.64
CA ALA A 12 -1.87 -6.00 2.83
C ALA A 12 -1.84 -5.08 1.59
N VAL A 13 -0.78 -4.27 1.48
CA VAL A 13 -0.59 -3.34 0.36
C VAL A 13 0.52 -3.83 -0.58
N GLY A 14 0.14 -4.08 -1.84
CA GLY A 14 1.06 -4.40 -2.94
C GLY A 14 1.64 -3.16 -3.62
N ALA A 15 2.73 -3.34 -4.37
CA ALA A 15 3.37 -2.28 -5.14
C ALA A 15 3.14 -2.46 -6.65
N LEU A 16 2.74 -1.37 -7.30
CA LEU A 16 2.60 -1.25 -8.74
C LEU A 16 3.68 -0.35 -9.34
N ASP A 17 3.97 -0.55 -10.62
CA ASP A 17 4.75 0.36 -11.45
C ASP A 17 3.89 1.44 -12.13
N GLN A 18 4.52 2.27 -12.97
CA GLN A 18 3.87 3.36 -13.68
C GLN A 18 2.88 2.90 -14.76
N GLU A 19 2.99 1.66 -15.22
CA GLU A 19 2.11 1.04 -16.22
C GLU A 19 0.97 0.25 -15.56
N PHE A 20 0.79 0.42 -14.24
CA PHE A 20 -0.11 -0.38 -13.41
C PHE A 20 0.22 -1.89 -13.41
N GLY A 21 1.45 -2.24 -13.79
CA GLY A 21 2.01 -3.57 -13.63
C GLY A 21 2.38 -3.85 -12.18
N MET A 22 2.31 -5.11 -11.77
CA MET A 22 2.80 -5.52 -10.46
C MET A 22 4.33 -5.41 -10.42
N ALA A 23 4.86 -4.65 -9.47
CA ALA A 23 6.31 -4.51 -9.31
C ALA A 23 6.95 -5.89 -9.02
N PHE A 24 8.12 -6.17 -9.61
CA PHE A 24 8.76 -7.50 -9.52
C PHE A 24 9.10 -7.96 -8.09
N PHE A 25 9.22 -7.03 -7.13
CA PHE A 25 9.44 -7.32 -5.70
C PHE A 25 8.15 -7.34 -4.88
N SER A 26 7.00 -6.97 -5.46
CA SER A 26 5.73 -6.97 -4.74
C SER A 26 5.37 -8.40 -4.37
N ALA A 27 4.85 -8.58 -3.16
CA ALA A 27 4.34 -9.87 -2.77
C ALA A 27 3.11 -10.21 -3.63
N CYS A 28 3.02 -11.47 -4.05
CA CYS A 28 1.84 -12.03 -4.69
C CYS A 28 0.93 -12.68 -3.64
N SER A 29 -0.37 -12.70 -3.92
CA SER A 29 -1.34 -13.45 -3.11
C SER A 29 -0.96 -14.93 -3.07
N LEU A 30 -0.88 -15.50 -1.87
CA LEU A 30 -0.68 -16.91 -1.61
C LEU A 30 -2.03 -17.58 -1.30
N PRO A 31 -2.22 -18.87 -1.65
CA PRO A 31 -3.46 -19.60 -1.38
C PRO A 31 -3.74 -19.87 0.11
N ALA A 32 -2.88 -19.39 1.01
CA ALA A 32 -3.07 -19.49 2.45
C ALA A 32 -3.96 -18.34 2.98
N ARG A 33 -4.70 -18.60 4.07
CA ARG A 33 -5.45 -17.55 4.78
C ARG A 33 -4.49 -16.48 5.29
N GLY A 34 -4.79 -15.20 5.02
CA GLY A 34 -3.87 -14.08 5.28
C GLY A 34 -2.76 -13.94 4.24
N GLY A 35 -2.69 -14.82 3.23
CA GLY A 35 -1.74 -14.72 2.14
C GLY A 35 -2.11 -13.71 1.06
N GLN A 36 -3.22 -13.00 1.19
CA GLN A 36 -3.82 -12.17 0.14
C GLN A 36 -3.26 -10.74 0.16
N VAL A 37 -3.17 -10.11 -1.01
CA VAL A 37 -2.98 -8.67 -1.13
C VAL A 37 -4.35 -8.03 -1.27
N ASP A 38 -4.68 -7.07 -0.40
CA ASP A 38 -6.01 -6.45 -0.34
C ASP A 38 -6.15 -5.29 -1.33
N VAL A 39 -5.10 -4.47 -1.44
CA VAL A 39 -5.03 -3.29 -2.32
C VAL A 39 -3.61 -3.17 -2.87
N ALA A 40 -3.45 -2.62 -4.06
CA ALA A 40 -2.15 -2.30 -4.62
C ALA A 40 -2.07 -0.81 -4.96
N GLY A 41 -0.92 -0.19 -4.71
CA GLY A 41 -0.67 1.21 -5.01
C GLY A 41 0.70 1.42 -5.67
N PRO A 42 0.96 2.61 -6.25
CA PRO A 42 2.25 2.96 -6.82
C PRO A 42 3.40 2.78 -5.81
N GLY A 43 4.38 1.96 -6.17
CA GLY A 43 5.51 1.62 -5.30
C GLY A 43 6.83 1.40 -6.02
N PHE A 44 6.86 1.35 -7.36
CA PHE A 44 8.09 1.17 -8.14
C PHE A 44 8.46 2.44 -8.93
N GLN A 45 9.54 3.10 -8.54
CA GLN A 45 10.08 4.32 -9.18
C GLN A 45 9.07 5.49 -9.36
N VAL A 46 7.94 5.46 -8.64
CA VAL A 46 6.89 6.50 -8.75
C VAL A 46 6.96 7.51 -7.59
N VAL A 47 7.34 7.06 -6.39
CA VAL A 47 7.20 7.88 -5.19
C VAL A 47 8.45 8.74 -4.94
N LEU A 48 8.31 10.04 -5.16
CA LEU A 48 9.29 11.04 -4.73
C LEU A 48 9.15 11.24 -3.21
N SER A 49 10.12 10.76 -2.45
CA SER A 49 10.13 10.92 -0.99
C SER A 49 11.02 12.08 -0.57
N SER A 50 10.58 12.82 0.45
CA SER A 50 11.44 13.76 1.17
C SER A 50 12.62 13.01 1.78
N TRP A 51 13.82 13.51 1.53
CA TRP A 51 15.07 12.91 1.97
C TRP A 51 15.88 13.94 2.77
N PRO A 52 16.66 13.53 3.79
CA PRO A 52 17.53 14.43 4.51
C PRO A 52 18.48 15.22 3.59
N MET A 53 18.86 16.42 4.05
CA MET A 53 19.88 17.23 3.37
C MET A 53 21.21 16.45 3.26
N PRO A 54 21.98 16.62 2.17
CA PRO A 54 21.77 17.59 1.08
C PRO A 54 20.83 17.12 -0.03
N THR A 55 20.43 15.84 -0.03
CA THR A 55 19.74 15.20 -1.16
C THR A 55 18.33 15.75 -1.39
N ARG A 56 17.62 16.20 -0.33
CA ARG A 56 16.26 16.79 -0.31
C ARG A 56 15.14 15.87 -0.77
N TYR A 57 15.31 15.19 -1.89
CA TYR A 57 14.35 14.29 -2.47
C TYR A 57 15.03 13.07 -3.05
N ARG A 58 14.39 11.92 -2.89
CA ARG A 58 14.86 10.68 -3.47
C ARG A 58 13.68 9.83 -3.90
N SER A 59 13.74 9.34 -5.13
CA SER A 59 12.84 8.28 -5.58
C SER A 59 13.39 6.93 -5.14
N ILE A 60 12.59 6.18 -4.39
CA ILE A 60 12.91 4.81 -4.02
C ILE A 60 11.73 3.89 -4.31
N SER A 61 12.01 2.60 -4.40
CA SER A 61 11.04 1.58 -4.75
C SER A 61 10.81 0.62 -3.59
N GLY A 62 9.56 0.26 -3.33
CA GLY A 62 9.19 -0.71 -2.31
C GLY A 62 7.69 -0.70 -2.01
N THR A 63 7.18 -1.80 -1.46
CA THR A 63 5.82 -1.85 -0.90
C THR A 63 5.64 -0.86 0.24
N SER A 64 6.71 -0.56 0.98
CA SER A 64 6.77 0.52 1.98
C SER A 64 6.47 1.91 1.42
N MET A 65 6.52 2.11 0.09
CA MET A 65 6.11 3.35 -0.56
C MET A 65 4.66 3.35 -1.04
N ALA A 66 4.12 2.18 -1.37
CA ALA A 66 2.70 2.03 -1.66
C ALA A 66 1.85 2.19 -0.38
N THR A 67 2.30 1.64 0.75
CA THR A 67 1.58 1.69 2.04
C THR A 67 1.19 3.10 2.51
N PRO A 68 2.11 4.10 2.60
CA PRO A 68 1.74 5.44 3.05
C PRO A 68 0.78 6.15 2.09
N LEU A 69 0.83 5.85 0.78
CA LEU A 69 -0.13 6.41 -0.18
C LEU A 69 -1.54 5.85 0.06
N VAL A 70 -1.66 4.53 0.21
CA VAL A 70 -2.95 3.88 0.54
C VAL A 70 -3.47 4.37 1.90
N ALA A 71 -2.59 4.54 2.88
CA ALA A 71 -2.96 5.11 4.18
C ALA A 71 -3.47 6.56 4.07
N GLY A 72 -2.88 7.38 3.19
CA GLY A 72 -3.38 8.73 2.90
C GLY A 72 -4.77 8.73 2.28
N ILE A 73 -5.02 7.86 1.31
CA ILE A 73 -6.36 7.68 0.69
C ILE A 73 -7.37 7.21 1.75
N ALA A 74 -6.98 6.26 2.61
CA ALA A 74 -7.81 5.79 3.71
C ALA A 74 -8.16 6.93 4.69
N ALA A 75 -7.21 7.81 4.98
CA ALA A 75 -7.44 8.96 5.86
C ALA A 75 -8.44 9.95 5.25
N LEU A 76 -8.34 10.24 3.95
CA LEU A 76 -9.29 11.12 3.25
C LEU A 76 -10.71 10.53 3.24
N TRP A 77 -10.84 9.22 2.98
CA TRP A 77 -12.13 8.54 3.08
C TRP A 77 -12.70 8.54 4.50
N ALA A 78 -11.85 8.35 5.50
CA ALA A 78 -12.25 8.40 6.90
C ALA A 78 -12.69 9.81 7.32
N GLU A 79 -12.05 10.85 6.80
CA GLU A 79 -12.44 12.26 7.03
C GLU A 79 -13.80 12.57 6.41
N GLU A 80 -14.01 12.21 5.13
CA GLU A 80 -15.23 12.52 4.40
C GLU A 80 -16.46 11.72 4.91
N THR A 81 -16.27 10.44 5.24
CA THR A 81 -17.40 9.52 5.53
C THR A 81 -17.55 9.15 7.00
N GLY A 82 -16.55 9.44 7.82
CA GLY A 82 -16.47 8.95 9.21
C GLY A 82 -16.28 7.44 9.35
N ARG A 83 -16.12 6.69 8.25
CA ARG A 83 -15.96 5.23 8.25
C ARG A 83 -14.61 4.83 8.89
N ARG A 84 -14.62 3.73 9.65
CA ARG A 84 -13.45 3.18 10.36
C ARG A 84 -13.44 1.66 10.29
N GLY A 85 -12.29 1.04 10.59
CA GLY A 85 -12.14 -0.42 10.67
C GLY A 85 -12.60 -1.13 9.39
N LEU A 86 -13.39 -2.19 9.53
CA LEU A 86 -13.90 -2.98 8.40
C LEU A 86 -14.74 -2.18 7.41
N ALA A 87 -15.47 -1.15 7.85
CA ALA A 87 -16.27 -0.31 6.96
C ALA A 87 -15.38 0.56 6.05
N LEU A 88 -14.26 1.05 6.59
CA LEU A 88 -13.25 1.76 5.81
C LEU A 88 -12.51 0.80 4.87
N TRP A 89 -12.13 -0.38 5.36
CA TRP A 89 -11.52 -1.43 4.54
C TRP A 89 -12.39 -1.77 3.34
N ALA A 90 -13.68 -2.04 3.56
CA ALA A 90 -14.62 -2.35 2.48
C ALA A 90 -14.76 -1.20 1.48
N THR A 91 -14.58 0.05 1.89
CA THR A 91 -14.60 1.21 0.97
C THR A 91 -13.37 1.24 0.07
N LEU A 92 -12.22 0.78 0.56
CA LEU A 92 -10.96 0.78 -0.19
C LEU A 92 -10.82 -0.41 -1.15
N CYS A 93 -11.58 -1.49 -0.92
CA CYS A 93 -11.55 -2.71 -1.74
C CYS A 93 -12.77 -2.84 -2.70
N GLN A 94 -13.65 -1.85 -2.76
CA GLN A 94 -14.78 -1.78 -3.70
C GLN A 94 -14.31 -1.39 -5.10
#